data_AF-A0A2J6QYD9-F1
#
_entry.id   AF-A0A2J6QYD9-F1
#
_cell.length_a   1.000
_cell.length_b   1.000
_cell.length_c   1.000
_cell.angle_alpha   90.00
_cell.angle_beta   90.00
_cell.angle_gamma   90.00
#
_symmetry.space_group_name_H-M   'P 1'
#
loop_
_entity.id
_entity.type
_entity.pdbx_description
1 polymer ?
#
loop_
_entity_poly.entity_id
_entity_poly.type
_entity_poly.pdbx_seq_one_letter_code
_entity_poly.pdbx_strand_id
1 'polypeptide(L)'
;MASAARPLYNFLFRRNYVFLGAIFAGAFGFEIAYDTVTDKIWDSINKGVCVIQMSLLRIWTNANDSDNGRIFGRDISRMRAETTMNRGLDFEGREGK
;
A
#
# COMPACT_ATOMS: atom_id res chain seq x y z
N MET A 1 33.53 35.59 17.31
CA MET A 1 32.45 34.71 16.78
C MET A 1 31.56 35.55 15.89
N ALA A 2 31.54 35.29 14.57
CA ALA A 2 30.67 36.04 13.67
C ALA A 2 29.21 35.66 13.95
N SER A 3 28.41 36.64 14.35
CA SER A 3 26.98 36.42 14.63
C SER A 3 26.22 36.32 13.31
N ALA A 4 25.72 35.13 12.99
CA ALA A 4 24.84 34.89 11.84
C ALA A 4 23.49 35.63 11.97
N ALA A 5 23.12 36.09 13.16
CA ALA A 5 21.89 36.83 13.40
C ALA A 5 21.89 38.22 12.73
N ARG A 6 23.05 38.89 12.65
CA ARG A 6 23.17 40.22 12.03
C ARG A 6 22.88 40.22 10.51
N PRO A 7 23.47 39.33 9.69
CA PRO A 7 23.12 39.25 8.27
C PRO A 7 21.69 38.72 8.04
N LEU A 8 21.22 37.77 8.87
CA LEU A 8 19.85 37.25 8.77
C LEU A 8 18.78 38.32 9.03
N TYR A 9 18.98 39.17 10.05
CA TYR A 9 18.09 40.28 10.37
C TYR A 9 18.02 41.31 9.24
N ASN A 10 19.18 41.69 8.69
CA ASN A 10 19.26 42.62 7.58
C ASN A 10 18.61 42.10 6.29
N PHE A 11 18.60 40.78 6.10
CA PHE A 11 18.05 40.14 4.91
C PHE A 11 16.54 39.87 5.00
N LEU A 12 16.08 39.26 6.10
CA LEU A 12 14.68 38.82 6.24
C LEU A 12 13.79 39.84 6.95
N PHE A 13 14.32 40.60 7.92
CA PHE A 13 13.50 41.38 8.85
C PHE A 13 13.57 42.89 8.62
N ARG A 14 14.58 43.40 7.89
CA ARG A 14 14.73 44.84 7.61
C ARG A 14 13.74 45.38 6.56
N ARG A 15 13.21 44.51 5.69
CA ARG A 15 12.29 44.88 4.61
C ARG A 15 10.92 44.26 4.88
N ASN A 16 9.93 45.09 5.20
CA ASN A 16 8.57 44.67 5.58
C ASN A 16 7.91 43.69 4.57
N TYR A 17 8.16 43.84 3.28
CA TYR A 17 7.60 42.95 2.25
C TYR A 17 8.33 41.60 2.15
N VAL A 18 9.64 41.56 2.40
CA VAL A 18 10.43 40.31 2.40
C VAL A 18 10.01 39.43 3.57
N PHE A 19 9.73 40.06 4.72
CA PHE A 19 9.23 39.37 5.91
C PHE A 19 7.90 38.64 5.63
N LEU A 20 6.93 39.32 5.02
CA LEU A 20 5.64 38.72 4.64
C LEU A 20 5.82 37.53 3.68
N GLY A 21 6.68 37.69 2.66
CA GLY A 21 6.99 36.61 1.72
C GLY A 21 7.68 35.41 2.39
N ALA A 22 8.58 35.66 3.33
CA ALA A 22 9.26 34.62 4.10
C ALA A 22 8.29 33.86 5.02
N ILE A 23 7.30 34.54 5.62
CA ILE A 23 6.25 33.88 6.41
C ILE A 23 5.39 32.99 5.52
N PHE A 24 4.92 33.48 4.35
CA PHE A 24 4.09 32.66 3.47
C PHE A 24 4.85 31.45 2.91
N ALA A 25 6.08 31.65 2.42
CA ALA A 25 6.91 30.56 1.94
C ALA A 25 7.26 29.57 3.06
N GLY A 26 7.55 30.09 4.27
CA GLY A 26 7.79 29.28 5.46
C GLY A 26 6.56 28.48 5.87
N ALA A 27 5.37 29.06 5.81
CA ALA A 27 4.12 28.38 6.15
C ALA A 27 3.83 27.21 5.19
N PHE A 28 3.95 27.41 3.87
CA PHE A 28 3.75 26.32 2.89
C PHE A 28 4.78 25.20 3.06
N GLY A 29 6.05 25.55 3.28
CA GLY A 29 7.09 24.54 3.55
C GLY A 29 6.88 23.83 4.89
N PHE A 30 6.41 24.56 5.89
CA PHE A 30 6.11 24.03 7.22
C PHE A 30 4.91 23.09 7.19
N GLU A 31 3.84 23.41 6.46
CA GLU A 31 2.65 22.55 6.30
C GLU A 31 3.04 21.14 5.80
N ILE A 32 3.77 21.06 4.69
CA ILE A 32 4.23 19.78 4.10
C ILE A 32 5.12 18.99 5.09
N ALA A 33 6.05 19.68 5.74
CA ALA A 33 6.97 19.06 6.68
C ALA A 33 6.26 18.62 7.97
N TYR A 34 5.35 19.45 8.47
CA TYR A 34 4.62 19.26 9.72
C TYR A 34 3.67 18.08 9.60
N ASP A 35 2.91 17.96 8.51
CA ASP A 35 2.03 16.81 8.28
C ASP A 35 2.84 15.50 8.26
N THR A 36 3.90 15.46 7.47
CA THR A 36 4.76 14.26 7.34
C THR A 36 5.41 13.86 8.66
N VAL A 37 5.87 14.82 9.45
CA VAL A 37 6.55 14.55 10.73
C VAL A 37 5.54 14.17 11.80
N THR A 38 4.41 14.87 11.87
CA THR A 38 3.35 14.61 12.84
C THR A 38 2.75 13.22 12.63
N ASP A 39 2.45 12.84 11.38
CA ASP A 39 1.97 11.50 11.04
C ASP A 39 2.96 10.42 11.46
N LYS A 40 4.26 10.62 11.18
CA LYS A 40 5.31 9.66 11.57
C LYS A 40 5.47 9.54 13.08
N ILE A 41 5.36 10.64 13.81
CA ILE A 41 5.41 10.64 15.27
C ILE A 41 4.18 9.90 15.82
N TRP A 42 3.00 10.21 15.27
CA TRP A 42 1.74 9.58 15.67
C TRP A 42 1.73 8.08 15.39
N ASP A 43 2.17 7.67 14.20
CA ASP A 43 2.35 6.26 13.84
C ASP A 43 3.38 5.60 14.74
N SER A 44 4.47 6.29 15.09
CA SER A 44 5.49 5.71 15.97
C SER A 44 5.01 5.52 17.40
N ILE A 45 4.08 6.34 17.88
CA ILE A 45 3.47 6.21 19.19
C ILE A 45 2.36 5.15 19.17
N ASN A 46 1.59 5.06 18.08
CA ASN A 46 0.46 4.14 17.93
C ASN A 46 0.81 2.85 17.15
N LYS A 47 2.10 2.51 17.07
CA LYS A 47 2.72 1.37 16.35
C LYS A 47 2.30 -0.04 16.82
N GLY A 48 1.13 -0.17 17.44
CA GLY A 48 0.52 -1.44 17.86
C GLY A 48 -0.95 -1.58 17.46
N VAL A 49 -1.69 -0.48 17.25
CA VAL A 49 -3.14 -0.54 16.96
C VAL A 49 -3.40 -0.80 15.47
N CYS A 50 -2.66 -0.13 14.58
CA CYS A 50 -2.81 -0.30 13.14
C CYS A 50 -2.11 -1.56 12.61
N VAL A 51 -1.00 -2.01 13.23
CA VAL A 51 -0.23 -3.17 12.75
C VAL A 51 -0.87 -4.52 13.09
N ILE A 52 -1.58 -4.64 14.22
CA ILE A 52 -2.30 -5.87 14.56
C ILE A 52 -3.51 -6.04 13.63
N GLN A 53 -4.22 -4.96 13.33
CA GLN A 53 -5.32 -4.98 12.36
C GLN A 53 -4.82 -5.25 10.93
N MET A 54 -3.76 -4.57 10.48
CA MET A 54 -3.20 -4.76 9.14
C MET A 54 -2.54 -6.13 8.98
N SER A 55 -1.91 -6.69 10.01
CA SER A 55 -1.31 -8.04 9.91
C SER A 55 -2.38 -9.12 9.75
N LEU A 56 -3.50 -9.01 10.47
CA LEU A 56 -4.64 -9.91 10.30
C LEU A 56 -5.34 -9.70 8.95
N LEU A 57 -5.54 -8.45 8.51
CA LEU A 57 -6.13 -8.15 7.20
C LEU A 57 -5.21 -8.62 6.05
N ARG A 58 -3.89 -8.52 6.22
CA ARG A 58 -2.88 -8.95 5.24
C ARG A 58 -2.77 -10.48 5.18
N ILE A 59 -2.88 -11.18 6.30
CA ILE A 59 -2.98 -12.64 6.30
C ILE A 59 -4.29 -13.09 5.66
N TRP A 60 -5.41 -12.43 5.98
CA TRP A 60 -6.72 -12.77 5.41
C TRP A 60 -6.79 -12.51 3.89
N THR A 61 -6.28 -11.38 3.38
CA THR A 61 -6.28 -11.09 1.93
C THR A 61 -5.35 -12.02 1.14
N ASN A 62 -4.20 -12.43 1.71
CA ASN A 62 -3.31 -13.39 1.05
C ASN A 62 -3.85 -14.83 1.14
N ALA A 63 -4.57 -15.17 2.21
CA ALA A 63 -5.25 -16.45 2.34
C ALA A 63 -6.42 -16.57 1.34
N ASN A 64 -7.23 -15.52 1.16
CA ASN A 64 -8.37 -15.52 0.25
C ASN A 64 -7.96 -15.64 -1.23
N ASP A 65 -6.80 -15.11 -1.62
CA ASP A 65 -6.31 -15.21 -3.00
C ASP A 65 -5.82 -16.63 -3.34
N SER A 66 -5.19 -17.32 -2.37
CA SER A 66 -4.73 -18.70 -2.55
C SER A 66 -5.86 -19.72 -2.68
N ASP A 67 -6.99 -19.53 -2.00
CA ASP A 67 -8.12 -20.44 -2.10
C ASP A 67 -8.89 -20.27 -3.42
N ASN A 68 -9.00 -19.04 -3.95
CA ASN A 68 -9.72 -18.79 -5.20
C ASN A 68 -9.04 -19.52 -6.40
N GLY A 69 -7.71 -19.49 -6.47
CA GLY A 69 -6.96 -20.22 -7.50
C GLY A 69 -6.94 -21.75 -7.30
N ARG A 70 -6.90 -22.23 -6.05
CA ARG A 70 -6.87 -23.67 -5.74
C ARG A 70 -8.22 -24.36 -5.87
N ILE A 71 -9.32 -23.66 -5.61
CA ILE A 71 -10.67 -24.20 -5.80
C ILE A 71 -10.95 -24.29 -7.31
N PHE A 72 -10.71 -23.22 -8.06
CA PHE A 72 -10.90 -23.19 -9.52
C PHE A 72 -10.02 -24.22 -10.26
N GLY A 73 -8.75 -24.37 -9.86
CA GLY A 73 -7.84 -25.36 -10.46
C GLY A 73 -8.20 -26.82 -10.15
N ARG A 74 -8.80 -27.08 -8.97
CA ARG A 74 -9.23 -28.43 -8.57
C ARG A 74 -10.50 -28.84 -9.32
N ASP A 75 -11.41 -27.91 -9.55
CA ASP A 75 -12.64 -28.14 -10.29
C ASP A 75 -12.36 -28.35 -11.79
N ILE A 76 -11.46 -27.56 -12.40
CA ILE A 76 -11.04 -27.79 -13.80
C ILE A 76 -10.36 -29.15 -13.98
N SER A 77 -9.50 -29.54 -13.03
CA SER A 77 -8.81 -30.85 -13.12
C SER A 77 -9.80 -32.01 -13.00
N ARG A 78 -10.85 -31.87 -12.19
CA ARG A 78 -11.96 -32.83 -12.07
C ARG A 78 -12.83 -32.87 -13.33
N MET A 79 -13.23 -31.71 -13.87
CA MET A 79 -14.00 -31.64 -15.11
C MET A 79 -13.22 -32.24 -16.30
N ARG A 80 -11.89 -32.05 -16.33
CA ARG A 80 -11.02 -32.65 -17.35
C ARG A 80 -10.94 -34.16 -17.22
N ALA A 81 -10.82 -34.68 -15.99
CA ALA A 81 -10.80 -36.12 -15.72
C ALA A 81 -12.13 -36.81 -16.08
N GLU A 82 -13.26 -36.17 -15.75
CA GLU A 82 -14.60 -36.67 -16.09
C GLU A 82 -14.86 -36.70 -17.60
N THR A 83 -14.41 -35.67 -18.33
CA THR A 83 -14.54 -35.60 -19.79
C THR A 83 -13.74 -36.70 -20.51
N THR A 84 -12.57 -37.07 -19.97
CA THR A 84 -11.76 -38.16 -20.54
C THR A 84 -12.31 -39.54 -20.21
N MET A 85 -12.93 -39.74 -19.05
CA MET A 85 -13.55 -41.02 -18.70
C MET A 85 -14.81 -41.30 -19.52
N ASN A 86 -15.69 -40.29 -19.70
CA ASN A 86 -16.88 -40.48 -20.54
C ASN A 86 -16.51 -40.79 -21.99
N ARG A 87 -15.48 -40.14 -22.54
CA ARG A 87 -15.03 -40.46 -23.90
C ARG A 87 -14.46 -41.87 -24.06
N GLY A 88 -13.85 -42.46 -23.02
CA GLY A 88 -13.32 -43.82 -23.09
C GLY A 88 -14.41 -44.89 -23.16
N LEU A 89 -15.52 -44.68 -22.45
CA LEU A 89 -16.68 -45.58 -22.45
C LEU A 89 -17.44 -45.58 -23.78
N ASP A 90 -17.31 -44.52 -24.58
CA ASP A 90 -17.98 -44.40 -25.88
C ASP A 90 -17.28 -45.20 -27.00
N PHE A 91 -15.97 -45.46 -26.87
CA PHE A 91 -15.18 -46.17 -27.91
C PHE A 91 -15.17 -47.68 -27.73
N GLU A 92 -15.35 -48.20 -26.51
CA GLU A 92 -15.37 -49.66 -26.26
C GLU A 92 -16.64 -50.34 -26.78
N GLY A 93 -17.72 -49.58 -27.02
CA GLY A 93 -19.00 -50.10 -27.54
C GLY A 93 -19.14 -50.14 -29.07
N ARG A 94 -18.12 -49.76 -29.85
CA ARG A 94 -18.19 -49.65 -31.33
C ARG A 94 -17.24 -50.55 -32.12
N GLU A 95 -16.53 -51.48 -31.50
CA GLU A 95 -15.67 -52.46 -32.19
C GLU A 95 -16.26 -53.89 -32.21
N GLY A 96 -17.57 -53.99 -32.39
CA GLY A 96 -18.26 -55.28 -32.50
C GLY A 96 -19.27 -55.32 -33.63
N LYS A 97 -18.80 -55.23 -34.89
CA LYS A 97 -19.50 -55.70 -36.10
C LYS A 97 -18.52 -56.08 -37.18
#